data_AF-A0A6M1SRR3-F1
#
_entry.id   AF-A0A6M1SRR3-F1
#
_cell.length_a   1.000
_cell.length_b   1.000
_cell.length_c   1.000
_cell.angle_alpha   90.00
_cell.angle_beta   90.00
_cell.angle_gamma   90.00
#
_symmetry.space_group_name_H-M   'P 1'
#
loop_
_entity.id
_entity.type
_entity.pdbx_description
1 polymer ?
#
loop_
_entity_poly.entity_id
_entity_poly.type
_entity_poly.pdbx_seq_one_letter_code
_entity_poly.pdbx_strand_id
1 'polypeptide(L)'
;MSAVTVAGERYPLLPVTLVMQDQYRNDEWIADVTEPVLVAHGTGDTTIDVSNGERLYALASNKDEIWIVPGAGHSDLWDAGIWDHAKPFFERALAQ
;
A
#
# COMPACT_ATOMS: atom_id res chain seq x y z
N MET A 1 -1.15 3.40 3.66
CA MET A 1 -1.68 4.02 4.89
C MET A 1 -2.92 3.26 5.35
N SER A 2 -3.69 3.80 6.29
CA SER A 2 -4.96 3.23 6.75
C SER A 2 -6.16 3.60 5.88
N ALA A 3 -7.26 2.87 6.01
CA ALA A 3 -8.50 3.22 5.31
C ALA A 3 -9.06 4.57 5.78
N VAL A 4 -8.93 4.89 7.07
CA VAL A 4 -9.36 6.19 7.62
C VAL A 4 -8.54 7.36 7.05
N THR A 5 -7.23 7.17 6.78
CA THR A 5 -6.40 8.19 6.09
C THR A 5 -6.93 8.45 4.68
N VAL A 6 -7.13 7.40 3.89
CA VAL A 6 -7.64 7.52 2.50
C VAL A 6 -9.03 8.19 2.48
N ALA A 7 -9.91 7.81 3.40
CA ALA A 7 -11.24 8.40 3.48
C ALA A 7 -11.19 9.89 3.92
N GLY A 8 -10.28 10.26 4.82
CA GLY A 8 -10.06 11.66 5.20
C GLY A 8 -9.51 12.52 4.06
N GLU A 9 -8.59 11.97 3.25
CA GLU A 9 -8.07 12.62 2.04
C GLU A 9 -9.18 12.85 1.00
N ARG A 10 -10.12 11.91 0.88
CA ARG A 10 -11.26 11.99 -0.06
C ARG A 10 -12.39 12.90 0.43
N TYR A 11 -12.64 12.95 1.73
CA TYR A 11 -13.75 13.69 2.33
C TYR A 11 -13.28 14.68 3.41
N PRO A 12 -12.53 15.73 3.06
CA PRO A 12 -11.84 16.60 4.01
C PRO A 12 -12.78 17.41 4.92
N LEU A 13 -14.06 17.55 4.56
CA LEU A 13 -15.06 18.26 5.35
C LEU A 13 -15.85 17.36 6.31
N LEU A 14 -15.75 16.04 6.16
CA LEU A 14 -16.48 15.09 7.01
C LEU A 14 -15.57 14.64 8.16
N PRO A 15 -16.10 14.46 9.39
CA PRO A 15 -15.32 14.02 10.54
C PRO A 15 -15.07 12.50 10.49
N VAL A 16 -14.49 12.00 9.41
CA VAL A 16 -14.32 10.56 9.13
C VAL A 16 -13.62 9.84 10.29
N THR A 17 -12.60 10.46 10.88
CA THR A 17 -11.85 9.91 12.03
C THR A 17 -12.69 9.67 13.28
N LEU A 18 -13.82 10.37 13.42
CA LEU A 18 -14.73 10.22 14.57
C LEU A 18 -15.81 9.16 14.34
N VAL A 19 -16.20 8.93 13.08
CA VAL A 19 -17.40 8.13 12.74
C VAL A 19 -17.09 6.81 12.05
N MET A 20 -15.90 6.67 11.46
CA MET A 20 -15.47 5.43 10.81
C MET A 20 -15.05 4.40 11.85
N GLN A 21 -15.83 3.33 11.95
CA GLN A 21 -15.58 2.23 12.90
C GLN A 21 -14.39 1.38 12.44
N ASP A 22 -14.44 0.88 11.21
CA ASP A 22 -13.37 0.06 10.64
C ASP A 22 -12.31 0.94 9.98
N GLN A 23 -11.31 1.35 10.75
CA GLN A 23 -10.29 2.29 10.28
C GLN A 23 -9.14 1.63 9.52
N TYR A 24 -8.99 0.30 9.63
CA TYR A 24 -7.89 -0.50 9.05
C TYR A 24 -6.53 0.18 9.22
N ARG A 25 -6.03 0.23 10.46
CA ARG A 25 -4.81 0.97 10.85
C ARG A 25 -3.51 0.29 10.41
N ASN A 26 -3.39 0.05 9.11
CA ASN A 26 -2.19 -0.52 8.49
C ASN A 26 -0.95 0.35 8.77
N ASP A 27 -1.12 1.66 8.94
CA ASP A 27 -0.08 2.59 9.35
C ASP A 27 0.52 2.28 10.74
N GLU A 28 -0.26 1.67 11.64
CA GLU A 28 0.20 1.23 12.95
C GLU A 28 0.76 -0.19 12.88
N TRP A 29 0.04 -1.11 12.22
CA TRP A 29 0.38 -2.54 12.24
C TRP A 29 1.60 -2.92 11.38
N ILE A 30 1.89 -2.17 10.31
CA ILE A 30 3.00 -2.48 9.41
C ILE A 30 4.37 -2.40 10.09
N ALA A 31 4.49 -1.64 11.19
CA ALA A 31 5.72 -1.51 11.95
C ALA A 31 6.13 -2.83 12.64
N ASP A 32 5.14 -3.67 12.98
CA ASP A 32 5.36 -4.95 13.67
C ASP A 32 5.57 -6.13 12.69
N VAL A 33 5.46 -5.89 11.37
CA VAL A 33 5.72 -6.93 10.36
C VAL A 33 7.23 -7.15 10.25
N THR A 34 7.66 -8.34 10.67
CA THR A 34 9.07 -8.75 10.65
C THR A 34 9.49 -9.40 9.34
N GLU A 35 8.52 -9.90 8.58
CA GLU A 35 8.68 -10.54 7.28
C GLU A 35 8.98 -9.49 6.20
N PRO A 36 9.67 -9.87 5.11
CA PRO A 36 9.93 -8.98 3.97
C PRO A 36 8.63 -8.40 3.38
N VAL A 37 8.61 -7.09 3.16
CA VAL A 37 7.44 -6.37 2.63
C VAL A 37 7.71 -5.89 1.20
N LEU A 38 6.81 -6.26 0.29
CA LEU A 38 6.68 -5.67 -1.04
C LEU A 38 5.40 -4.82 -1.10
N VAL A 39 5.50 -3.58 -1.59
CA VAL A 39 4.36 -2.72 -1.89
C VAL A 39 4.32 -2.42 -3.39
N ALA A 40 3.21 -2.72 -4.06
CA ALA A 40 2.99 -2.38 -5.47
C ALA A 40 1.88 -1.35 -5.62
N HIS A 41 2.09 -0.30 -6.41
CA HIS A 41 1.13 0.80 -6.55
C HIS A 41 1.24 1.50 -7.92
N GLY A 42 0.12 1.90 -8.51
CA GLY A 42 0.10 2.69 -9.75
C GLY A 42 0.01 4.20 -9.50
N THR A 43 0.77 5.02 -10.24
CA THR A 43 0.71 6.50 -10.07
C THR A 43 -0.58 7.13 -10.60
N GLY A 44 -1.37 6.39 -11.38
CA GLY A 44 -2.68 6.80 -11.90
C GLY A 44 -3.84 6.40 -10.99
N ASP A 45 -3.58 5.84 -9.81
CA ASP A 45 -4.62 5.45 -8.87
C ASP A 45 -5.32 6.69 -8.27
N THR A 46 -6.58 6.86 -8.62
CA THR A 46 -7.45 7.95 -8.15
C THR A 46 -8.37 7.54 -7.00
N THR A 47 -8.30 6.27 -6.59
CA THR A 47 -9.01 5.74 -5.41
C THR A 47 -8.13 5.83 -4.19
N ILE A 48 -6.88 5.36 -4.31
CA ILE A 48 -5.85 5.44 -3.27
C ILE A 48 -4.61 6.07 -3.91
N ASP A 49 -4.35 7.34 -3.61
CA ASP A 49 -3.18 8.03 -4.18
C ASP A 49 -1.87 7.28 -3.86
N VAL A 50 -0.94 7.24 -4.81
CA VAL A 50 0.34 6.52 -4.71
C VAL A 50 1.15 6.87 -3.46
N SER A 51 1.03 8.10 -2.97
CA SER A 51 1.68 8.54 -1.72
C SER A 51 1.27 7.69 -0.51
N ASN A 52 0.09 7.05 -0.54
CA ASN A 52 -0.34 6.14 0.53
C ASN A 52 0.48 4.84 0.55
N GLY A 53 0.86 4.32 -0.62
CA GLY A 53 1.74 3.16 -0.76
C GLY A 53 3.17 3.50 -0.35
N GLU A 54 3.69 4.63 -0.83
CA GLU A 54 5.03 5.13 -0.47
C GLU A 54 5.18 5.36 1.04
N ARG A 55 4.21 6.05 1.67
CA ARG A 55 4.21 6.28 3.13
C ARG A 55 4.11 4.98 3.91
N LEU A 56 3.31 4.02 3.45
CA LEU A 56 3.18 2.72 4.13
C LEU A 56 4.49 1.92 4.07
N TYR A 57 5.09 1.85 2.88
CA TYR A 57 6.37 1.17 2.69
C TYR A 57 7.46 1.78 3.56
N ALA A 58 7.50 3.12 3.66
CA ALA A 58 8.45 3.82 4.52
C ALA A 58 8.35 3.40 6.00
N LEU A 59 7.14 3.05 6.48
CA LEU A 59 6.88 2.61 7.86
C LEU A 59 7.24 1.13 8.11
N ALA A 60 7.32 0.29 7.07
CA ALA A 60 7.63 -1.13 7.24
C ALA A 60 9.02 -1.36 7.85
N SER A 61 9.14 -2.30 8.79
CA SER A 61 10.42 -2.58 9.46
C SER A 61 11.38 -3.38 8.58
N ASN A 62 10.86 -4.34 7.78
CA ASN A 62 11.63 -5.15 6.85
C ASN A 62 11.22 -4.85 5.40
N LYS A 63 11.90 -3.86 4.80
CA LYS A 63 11.63 -3.37 3.44
C LYS A 63 12.35 -4.22 2.40
N ASP A 64 11.61 -4.91 1.53
CA ASP A 64 12.19 -5.60 0.37
C ASP A 64 12.11 -4.72 -0.88
N GLU A 65 10.88 -4.38 -1.31
CA GLU A 65 10.67 -3.68 -2.57
C GLU A 65 9.44 -2.76 -2.54
N ILE A 66 9.55 -1.61 -3.22
CA ILE A 66 8.39 -0.83 -3.64
C ILE A 66 8.38 -0.73 -5.15
N TRP A 67 7.31 -1.23 -5.76
CA TRP A 67 7.13 -1.24 -7.20
C TRP A 67 6.05 -0.24 -7.62
N ILE A 68 6.49 0.88 -8.17
CA ILE A 68 5.62 1.95 -8.64
C ILE A 68 5.46 1.86 -10.15
N VAL A 69 4.23 1.69 -10.62
CA VAL A 69 3.91 1.57 -12.05
C VAL A 69 3.40 2.91 -12.58
N PRO A 70 4.15 3.61 -13.45
CA PRO A 70 3.73 4.89 -14.00
C PRO A 70 2.44 4.75 -14.80
N GLY A 71 1.45 5.59 -14.48
CA GLY A 71 0.17 5.69 -15.20
C GLY A 71 -0.85 4.58 -14.90
N ALA A 72 -0.47 3.51 -14.19
CA ALA A 72 -1.42 2.46 -13.81
C ALA A 72 -2.44 2.98 -12.79
N GLY A 73 -3.73 2.66 -13.01
CA GLY A 73 -4.82 2.94 -12.10
C GLY A 73 -4.96 1.90 -10.97
N HIS A 74 -6.03 2.04 -10.19
CA HIS A 74 -6.31 1.23 -8.99
C HIS A 74 -6.36 -0.29 -9.25
N SER A 75 -6.71 -0.70 -10.47
CA SER A 75 -6.92 -2.12 -10.82
C SER A 75 -6.02 -2.61 -11.95
N ASP A 76 -5.06 -1.81 -12.38
CA ASP A 76 -4.29 -2.07 -13.60
C ASP A 76 -3.00 -2.87 -13.34
N LEU A 77 -2.66 -3.16 -12.08
CA LEU A 77 -1.41 -3.85 -11.74
C LEU A 77 -1.35 -5.29 -12.28
N TRP A 78 -2.50 -5.95 -12.45
CA TRP A 78 -2.56 -7.26 -13.12
C TRP A 78 -2.10 -7.17 -14.57
N ASP A 79 -2.64 -6.20 -15.33
CA ASP A 79 -2.25 -5.94 -16.71
C ASP A 79 -0.80 -5.45 -16.81
N ALA A 80 -0.30 -4.77 -15.78
CA ALA A 80 1.10 -4.36 -15.66
C ALA A 80 2.07 -5.50 -15.29
N GLY A 81 1.57 -6.73 -15.05
CA GLY A 81 2.40 -7.90 -14.79
C GLY A 81 2.80 -8.08 -13.33
N ILE A 82 1.96 -7.69 -12.37
CA ILE A 82 2.27 -7.83 -10.92
C ILE A 82 2.67 -9.24 -10.50
N TRP A 83 2.12 -10.28 -11.14
CA TRP A 83 2.48 -11.66 -10.77
C TRP A 83 3.93 -12.00 -11.12
N ASP A 84 4.38 -11.60 -12.31
CA ASP A 84 5.76 -11.85 -12.74
C ASP A 84 6.75 -11.06 -11.87
N HIS A 85 6.32 -9.91 -11.35
CA HIS A 85 7.10 -9.10 -10.42
C HIS A 85 7.12 -9.67 -8.98
N ALA A 86 5.98 -10.15 -8.49
CA ALA A 86 5.85 -10.67 -7.12
C ALA A 86 6.48 -12.07 -6.95
N LYS A 87 6.55 -12.89 -7.99
CA LYS A 87 7.09 -14.25 -7.89
C LYS A 87 8.55 -14.28 -7.38
N PRO A 88 9.51 -13.50 -7.93
CA PRO A 88 10.86 -13.41 -7.38
C PRO A 88 10.90 -12.92 -5.92
N PHE A 89 9.99 -12.02 -5.53
CA PHE A 89 9.88 -11.58 -4.14
C PHE A 89 9.57 -12.75 -3.20
N PHE A 90 8.60 -13.60 -3.54
CA PHE A 90 8.28 -14.78 -2.71
C PHE A 90 9.46 -15.76 -2.62
N GLU A 91 10.20 -15.97 -3.71
CA GLU A 91 11.40 -16.82 -3.70
C GLU A 91 12.47 -16.26 -2.74
N ARG A 92 12.71 -14.93 -2.74
CA ARG A 92 13.61 -14.27 -1.80
C ARG A 92 13.11 -14.31 -0.35
N ALA A 93 11.82 -14.10 -0.15
CA ALA A 93 11.22 -14.03 1.18
C ALA A 93 11.19 -15.38 1.89
N LEU A 94 10.96 -16.47 1.15
CA LEU A 94 10.92 -17.83 1.70
C LEU A 94 12.30 -18.46 1.90
N ALA A 95 13.36 -17.84 1.39
CA ALA A 95 14.73 -18.32 1.54
C ALA A 95 15.45 -17.77 2.79
N GLN A 96 14.80 -16.88 3.55
CA GLN A 96 15.31 -16.27 4.79
C GLN A 96 14.89 -17.07 6.02
#